data_AF-A0A8S9BI17-F1
#
_entry.id   AF-A0A8S9BI17-F1
#
_cell.length_a   1.000
_cell.length_b   1.000
_cell.length_c   1.000
_cell.angle_alpha   90.00
_cell.angle_beta   90.00
_cell.angle_gamma   90.00
#
_symmetry.space_group_name_H-M   'P 1'
#
loop_
_entity.id
_entity.type
_entity.pdbx_description
1 polymer ?
#
loop_
_entity_poly.entity_id
_entity_poly.type
_entity_poly.pdbx_seq_one_letter_code
_entity_poly.pdbx_strand_id
1 'polypeptide(L)'
;MLLNCLPTLPLRQKAVHSRNFIFLVIFIALCLIFKHSNKNLRLSPAIPESAFLHSTQRSQFWHTFAPKLYAAKPECAPPKLTEHENPRSVLEMAGSIYTPINRLSMIDHDIVSMKRSHALFLSMLDFDTPSLEYSSGTRGIVTTAGGSYFPVLLVSLLMLRHTGSQLPVEIFLQDDDEYEPLLCESVFPKLNARCISLSPLLSSSNKRFEVGG
;
A
#
# COMPACT_ATOMS: atom_id res chain seq x y z
N MET A 1 -87.11 -18.62 -48.71
CA MET A 1 -86.88 -18.75 -47.25
C MET A 1 -85.52 -18.14 -46.97
N LEU A 2 -85.46 -16.91 -46.45
CA LEU A 2 -85.36 -16.59 -45.01
C LEU A 2 -84.11 -17.22 -44.38
N LEU A 3 -83.23 -16.59 -43.61
CA LEU A 3 -82.91 -15.22 -43.20
C LEU A 3 -81.72 -15.41 -42.19
N ASN A 4 -80.70 -14.54 -42.23
CA ASN A 4 -79.79 -14.16 -41.12
C ASN A 4 -78.77 -15.21 -40.57
N CYS A 5 -77.57 -14.90 -40.06
CA CYS A 5 -76.99 -13.68 -39.47
C CYS A 5 -75.43 -13.69 -39.50
N LEU A 6 -74.80 -12.50 -39.52
CA LEU A 6 -73.37 -12.13 -39.35
C LEU A 6 -72.78 -12.50 -37.95
N PRO A 7 -71.52 -12.14 -37.50
CA PRO A 7 -70.39 -11.34 -38.07
C PRO A 7 -68.96 -11.99 -37.80
N THR A 8 -67.77 -11.56 -38.26
CA THR A 8 -66.90 -10.42 -37.83
C THR A 8 -65.48 -10.59 -38.45
N LEU A 9 -64.86 -9.48 -38.90
CA LEU A 9 -63.41 -9.23 -39.13
C LEU A 9 -62.65 -9.16 -37.76
N PRO A 10 -61.28 -9.09 -37.60
CA PRO A 10 -60.31 -8.38 -38.47
C PRO A 10 -58.79 -8.82 -38.48
N LEU A 11 -58.08 -8.29 -39.48
CA LEU A 11 -56.77 -7.60 -39.50
C LEU A 11 -55.54 -8.01 -38.62
N ARG A 12 -54.41 -8.16 -39.34
CA ARG A 12 -53.10 -7.45 -39.15
C ARG A 12 -52.16 -7.92 -38.03
N GLN A 13 -50.96 -8.41 -38.41
CA GLN A 13 -49.65 -7.99 -37.87
C GLN A 13 -48.46 -8.65 -38.60
N LYS A 14 -47.82 -7.95 -39.54
CA LYS A 14 -46.42 -8.19 -39.95
C LYS A 14 -45.58 -7.01 -39.45
N ALA A 15 -45.22 -6.99 -38.18
CA ALA A 15 -44.37 -5.94 -37.58
C ALA A 15 -43.64 -6.40 -36.31
N VAL A 16 -43.32 -7.69 -36.19
CA VAL A 16 -42.55 -8.22 -35.03
C VAL A 16 -41.10 -8.53 -35.40
N HIS A 17 -40.82 -8.82 -36.67
CA HIS A 17 -39.49 -9.23 -37.13
C HIS A 17 -38.47 -8.07 -37.26
N SER A 18 -38.92 -6.81 -37.44
CA SER A 18 -37.98 -5.68 -37.60
C SER A 18 -37.38 -5.21 -36.26
N ARG A 19 -38.10 -5.36 -35.16
CA ARG A 19 -37.65 -4.88 -33.83
C ARG A 19 -36.49 -5.71 -33.31
N ASN A 20 -36.53 -7.03 -33.48
CA ASN A 20 -35.45 -7.93 -33.09
C ASN A 20 -34.19 -7.73 -33.95
N PHE A 21 -34.35 -7.39 -35.24
CA PHE A 21 -33.23 -7.10 -36.12
C PHE A 21 -32.50 -5.80 -35.72
N ILE A 22 -33.25 -4.76 -35.34
CA ILE A 22 -32.67 -3.50 -34.87
C ILE A 22 -31.88 -3.70 -33.57
N PHE A 23 -32.40 -4.48 -32.62
CA PHE A 23 -31.66 -4.80 -31.39
C PHE A 23 -30.37 -5.59 -31.67
N LEU A 24 -30.40 -6.54 -32.62
CA LEU A 24 -29.23 -7.31 -33.01
C LEU A 24 -28.14 -6.40 -33.62
N VAL A 25 -28.52 -5.46 -34.50
CA VAL A 25 -27.59 -4.51 -35.11
C VAL A 25 -26.99 -3.56 -34.07
N ILE A 26 -27.78 -3.05 -33.13
CA ILE A 26 -27.30 -2.20 -32.03
C ILE A 26 -26.33 -2.98 -31.13
N PHE A 27 -26.65 -4.23 -30.79
CA PHE A 27 -25.77 -5.08 -29.98
C PHE A 27 -24.44 -5.35 -30.69
N ILE A 28 -24.46 -5.66 -31.99
CA ILE A 28 -23.25 -5.84 -32.80
C ILE A 28 -22.44 -4.53 -32.86
N ALA A 29 -23.09 -3.38 -33.06
CA ALA A 29 -22.42 -2.08 -33.07
C ALA A 29 -21.77 -1.76 -31.71
N LEU A 30 -22.47 -2.01 -30.60
CA LEU A 30 -21.92 -1.86 -29.25
C LEU A 30 -20.76 -2.82 -29.00
N CYS A 31 -20.83 -4.08 -29.45
CA CYS A 31 -19.71 -5.02 -29.37
C CYS A 31 -18.51 -4.57 -30.20
N LEU A 32 -18.73 -3.98 -31.38
CA LEU A 32 -17.66 -3.44 -32.22
C LEU A 32 -17.02 -2.20 -31.60
N ILE A 33 -17.83 -1.31 -31.01
CA ILE A 33 -17.34 -0.13 -30.26
C ILE A 33 -16.59 -0.57 -29.00
N PHE A 34 -17.09 -1.57 -28.27
CA PHE A 34 -16.42 -2.11 -27.08
C PHE A 34 -15.10 -2.80 -27.42
N LYS A 35 -15.05 -3.58 -28.52
CA LYS A 35 -13.81 -4.13 -29.06
C LYS A 35 -12.87 -3.04 -29.55
N HIS A 36 -13.38 -1.97 -30.16
CA HIS A 36 -12.55 -0.84 -30.62
C HIS A 36 -11.99 -0.02 -29.45
N SER A 37 -12.78 0.19 -28.40
CA SER A 37 -12.34 0.82 -27.15
C SER A 37 -11.26 -0.01 -26.45
N ASN A 38 -11.44 -1.33 -26.37
CA ASN A 38 -10.43 -2.25 -25.83
C ASN A 38 -9.16 -2.34 -26.68
N LYS A 39 -9.21 -2.12 -28.00
CA LYS A 39 -8.01 -2.02 -28.84
C LYS A 39 -7.16 -0.78 -28.51
N ASN A 40 -7.74 0.24 -27.87
CA ASN A 40 -7.03 1.43 -27.40
C ASN A 40 -6.50 1.28 -25.95
N LEU A 41 -6.96 0.30 -25.17
CA LEU A 41 -6.16 -0.27 -24.09
C LEU A 41 -5.14 -1.23 -24.70
N ARG A 42 -4.07 -0.66 -25.29
CA ARG A 42 -2.84 -1.43 -25.43
C ARG A 42 -2.35 -1.72 -24.01
N LEU A 43 -2.63 -2.93 -23.52
CA LEU A 43 -1.81 -3.52 -22.49
C LEU A 43 -0.38 -3.48 -23.05
N SER A 44 0.47 -2.71 -22.38
CA SER A 44 1.89 -2.59 -22.73
C SER A 44 2.47 -4.00 -22.92
N PRO A 45 3.37 -4.22 -23.89
CA PRO A 45 4.05 -5.51 -23.99
C PRO A 45 4.59 -5.88 -22.62
N ALA A 46 4.43 -7.16 -22.22
CA ALA A 46 4.92 -7.71 -20.97
C ALA A 46 6.29 -7.09 -20.65
N ILE A 47 6.30 -6.28 -19.60
CA ILE A 47 7.46 -5.50 -19.20
C ILE A 47 8.59 -6.51 -18.93
N PRO A 48 9.81 -6.28 -19.46
CA PRO A 48 10.92 -7.18 -19.21
C PRO A 48 11.13 -7.31 -17.71
N GLU A 49 11.29 -8.55 -17.27
CA GLU A 49 11.60 -9.05 -15.93
C GLU A 49 12.72 -8.26 -15.19
N SER A 50 13.45 -7.41 -15.92
CA SER A 50 14.39 -6.43 -15.37
C SER A 50 13.75 -5.28 -14.56
N ALA A 51 12.44 -5.01 -14.69
CA ALA A 51 11.75 -4.06 -13.80
C ALA A 51 11.52 -4.64 -12.39
N PHE A 52 11.53 -5.98 -12.26
CA PHE A 52 11.49 -6.70 -10.98
C PHE A 52 12.84 -6.74 -10.24
N LEU A 53 13.92 -6.19 -10.83
CA LEU A 53 15.28 -6.25 -10.26
C LEU A 53 15.61 -5.07 -9.32
N HIS A 54 14.68 -4.61 -8.49
CA HIS A 54 15.03 -3.60 -7.49
C HIS A 54 14.46 -3.92 -6.10
N SER A 55 14.99 -5.01 -5.51
CA SER A 55 15.19 -5.26 -4.07
C SER A 55 14.94 -6.73 -3.67
N THR A 56 15.38 -7.69 -4.48
CA THR A 56 15.78 -9.03 -3.98
C THR A 56 17.16 -8.98 -3.32
N GLN A 57 17.57 -7.80 -2.83
CA GLN A 57 18.79 -7.67 -2.07
C GLN A 57 18.52 -8.19 -0.67
N ARG A 58 18.92 -9.44 -0.47
CA ARG A 58 19.06 -10.09 0.82
C ARG A 58 19.80 -9.14 1.77
N SER A 59 19.07 -8.43 2.62
CA SER A 59 19.65 -7.37 3.45
C SER A 59 20.60 -7.96 4.48
N GLN A 60 21.89 -7.69 4.32
CA GLN A 60 22.94 -8.09 5.26
C GLN A 60 22.70 -7.49 6.64
N PHE A 61 22.16 -6.27 6.67
CA PHE A 61 21.68 -5.64 7.90
C PHE A 61 20.67 -6.54 8.61
N TRP A 62 19.54 -6.85 7.96
CA TRP A 62 18.47 -7.63 8.59
C TRP A 62 18.93 -9.04 8.96
N HIS A 63 19.80 -9.66 8.16
CA HIS A 63 20.43 -10.93 8.49
C HIS A 63 21.13 -10.96 9.85
N THR A 64 21.83 -9.88 10.18
CA THR A 64 22.64 -9.78 11.39
C THR A 64 21.83 -9.20 12.55
N PHE A 65 20.94 -8.26 12.26
CA PHE A 65 20.14 -7.53 13.23
C PHE A 65 18.98 -8.37 13.80
N ALA A 66 18.22 -9.07 12.93
CA ALA A 66 17.03 -9.83 13.33
C ALA A 66 17.29 -10.88 14.42
N PRO A 67 18.35 -11.72 14.34
CA PRO A 67 18.64 -12.69 15.39
C PRO A 67 18.95 -12.04 16.74
N LYS A 68 19.66 -10.90 16.75
CA LYS A 68 19.99 -10.15 17.98
C LYS A 68 18.72 -9.58 18.62
N LEU A 69 17.85 -8.97 17.81
CA LEU A 69 16.56 -8.46 18.27
C LEU A 69 15.68 -9.59 18.84
N TYR A 70 15.65 -10.74 18.17
CA TYR A 70 14.90 -11.90 18.65
C TYR A 70 15.46 -12.47 19.95
N ALA A 71 16.78 -12.57 20.08
CA ALA A 71 17.45 -13.09 21.28
C ALA A 71 17.25 -12.19 22.51
N ALA A 72 17.13 -10.87 22.29
CA ALA A 72 16.87 -9.89 23.34
C ALA A 72 15.38 -9.56 23.50
N LYS A 73 14.47 -10.43 23.04
CA LYS A 73 13.03 -10.25 23.19
C LYS A 73 12.65 -10.20 24.69
N PRO A 74 11.87 -9.21 25.13
CA PRO A 74 11.44 -9.14 26.52
C PRO A 74 10.43 -10.25 26.87
N GLU A 75 10.62 -10.86 28.04
CA GLU A 75 9.75 -11.88 28.61
C GLU A 75 8.64 -11.24 29.46
N CYS A 76 7.83 -10.37 28.86
CA CYS A 76 6.69 -9.75 29.55
C CYS A 76 5.47 -9.59 28.62
N ALA A 77 4.32 -9.31 29.23
CA ALA A 77 3.12 -9.00 28.46
C ALA A 77 3.25 -7.64 27.75
N PRO A 78 2.52 -7.42 26.64
CA PRO A 78 2.48 -6.11 25.99
C PRO A 78 1.98 -5.02 26.95
N PRO A 79 2.53 -3.80 26.88
CA PRO A 79 2.08 -2.69 27.71
C PRO A 79 0.63 -2.34 27.40
N LYS A 80 -0.13 -1.96 28.43
CA LYS A 80 -1.54 -1.55 28.28
C LYS A 80 -1.63 -0.03 28.25
N LEU A 81 -2.58 0.49 27.48
CA LEU A 81 -2.92 1.91 27.59
C LEU A 81 -3.72 2.14 28.87
N THR A 82 -3.44 3.23 29.55
CA THR A 82 -4.19 3.67 30.73
C THR A 82 -5.52 4.23 30.24
N GLU A 83 -6.64 3.65 30.67
CA GLU A 83 -7.99 4.00 30.18
C GLU A 83 -8.49 5.39 30.62
N HIS A 84 -7.72 6.11 31.43
CA HIS A 84 -8.26 7.18 32.28
C HIS A 84 -8.39 8.58 31.68
N GLU A 85 -8.10 8.80 30.39
CA GLU A 85 -8.34 10.13 29.80
C GLU A 85 -8.75 10.06 28.34
N ASN A 86 -9.83 10.76 28.00
CA ASN A 86 -10.22 11.04 26.62
C ASN A 86 -9.01 11.56 25.83
N PRO A 87 -8.69 10.98 24.66
CA PRO A 87 -7.61 11.49 23.84
C PRO A 87 -7.93 12.94 23.46
N ARG A 88 -7.16 13.89 23.99
CA ARG A 88 -7.26 15.30 23.58
C ARG A 88 -6.92 15.40 22.10
N SER A 89 -7.74 16.11 21.33
CA SER A 89 -7.49 16.25 19.91
C SER A 89 -6.22 17.07 19.67
N VAL A 90 -5.53 16.83 18.55
CA VAL A 90 -4.35 17.62 18.15
C VAL A 90 -4.66 19.13 18.11
N LEU A 91 -5.92 19.48 17.82
CA LEU A 91 -6.41 20.85 17.79
C LEU A 91 -6.50 21.48 19.19
N GLU A 92 -6.81 20.71 20.22
CA GLU A 92 -6.84 21.17 21.62
C GLU A 92 -5.43 21.40 22.19
N MET A 93 -4.41 20.79 21.60
CA MET A 93 -3.02 20.91 22.05
C MET A 93 -2.29 22.12 21.44
N ALA A 94 -2.83 22.72 20.36
CA ALA A 94 -2.23 23.86 19.69
C ALA A 94 -2.25 25.12 20.59
N GLY A 95 -1.07 25.57 21.02
CA GLY A 95 -0.91 26.76 21.86
C GLY A 95 -0.86 26.50 23.38
N SER A 96 -0.92 25.23 23.81
CA SER A 96 -0.76 24.86 25.22
C SER A 96 0.68 24.43 25.56
N ILE A 97 1.10 24.60 26.82
CA ILE A 97 2.30 23.95 27.35
C ILE A 97 1.98 22.45 27.49
N TYR A 98 2.36 21.67 26.48
CA TYR A 98 2.16 20.24 26.48
C TYR A 98 3.24 19.54 27.31
N THR A 99 2.85 18.90 28.41
CA THR A 99 3.68 17.91 29.10
C THR A 99 3.30 16.52 28.60
N PRO A 100 4.24 15.75 28.00
CA PRO A 100 3.98 14.37 27.61
C PRO A 100 3.52 13.54 28.82
N ILE A 101 2.32 12.99 28.75
CA ILE A 101 1.78 12.10 29.80
C ILE A 101 2.15 10.67 29.43
N ASN A 102 2.75 9.92 30.36
CA ASN A 102 2.95 8.48 30.17
C ASN A 102 1.59 7.77 30.25
N ARG A 103 1.10 7.31 29.10
CA ARG A 103 -0.17 6.55 28.99
C ARG A 103 0.04 5.05 29.08
N LEU A 104 1.28 4.56 29.21
CA LEU A 104 1.58 3.14 29.29
C LEU A 104 1.51 2.66 30.75
N SER A 105 0.67 1.67 30.99
CA SER A 105 0.56 0.94 32.24
C SER A 105 1.32 -0.38 32.14
N MET A 106 2.30 -0.55 33.03
CA MET A 106 3.15 -1.74 33.14
C MET A 106 3.47 -1.99 34.60
N ILE A 107 3.65 -3.26 34.96
CA ILE A 107 4.08 -3.64 36.32
C ILE A 107 5.59 -3.39 36.44
N ASP A 108 6.06 -2.93 37.61
CA ASP A 108 7.48 -2.61 37.83
C ASP A 108 8.44 -3.74 37.48
N HIS A 109 8.05 -4.99 37.77
CA HIS A 109 8.80 -6.18 37.37
C HIS A 109 9.03 -6.25 35.85
N ASP A 110 8.00 -5.97 35.06
CA ASP A 110 8.07 -6.01 33.59
C ASP A 110 8.93 -4.87 33.07
N ILE A 111 8.89 -3.70 33.71
CA ILE A 111 9.77 -2.57 33.39
C ILE A 111 11.24 -2.97 33.62
N VAL A 112 11.55 -3.66 34.71
CA VAL A 112 12.92 -4.16 34.98
C VAL A 112 13.33 -5.21 33.94
N SER A 113 12.42 -6.12 33.57
CA SER A 113 12.66 -7.12 32.52
C SER A 113 12.94 -6.48 31.16
N MET A 114 12.15 -5.47 30.76
CA MET A 114 12.36 -4.67 29.56
C MET A 114 13.72 -3.99 29.55
N LYS A 115 14.12 -3.36 30.67
CA LYS A 115 15.42 -2.71 30.82
C LYS A 115 16.58 -3.69 30.67
N ARG A 116 16.49 -4.88 31.28
CA ARG A 116 17.50 -5.92 31.14
C ARG A 116 17.61 -6.42 29.70
N SER A 117 16.48 -6.66 29.05
CA SER A 117 16.40 -7.09 27.65
C SER A 117 17.01 -6.04 26.71
N HIS A 118 16.70 -4.77 26.94
CA HIS A 118 17.29 -3.65 26.20
C HIS A 118 18.81 -3.55 26.41
N ALA A 119 19.30 -3.68 27.65
CA ALA A 119 20.74 -3.67 27.93
C ALA A 119 21.47 -4.84 27.24
N LEU A 120 20.86 -6.03 27.24
CA LEU A 120 21.37 -7.18 26.51
C LEU A 120 21.43 -6.89 25.00
N PHE A 121 20.37 -6.33 24.43
CA PHE A 121 20.34 -5.94 23.02
C PHE A 121 21.46 -4.97 22.66
N LEU A 122 21.66 -3.90 23.45
CA LEU A 122 22.74 -2.94 23.23
C LEU A 122 24.12 -3.63 23.28
N SER A 123 24.36 -4.51 24.26
CA SER A 123 25.63 -5.24 24.36
C SER A 123 25.91 -6.12 23.13
N MET A 124 24.87 -6.69 22.51
CA MET A 124 25.00 -7.49 21.29
C MET A 124 25.31 -6.62 20.05
N LEU A 125 24.82 -5.39 20.02
CA LEU A 125 25.11 -4.42 18.95
C LEU A 125 26.52 -3.85 19.07
N ASP A 126 27.00 -3.60 20.30
CA ASP A 126 28.35 -3.11 20.55
C ASP A 126 29.41 -4.18 20.19
N PHE A 127 29.12 -5.45 20.45
CA PHE A 127 30.03 -6.55 20.12
C PHE A 127 30.16 -6.80 18.61
N ASP A 128 29.05 -6.71 17.89
CA ASP A 128 29.00 -6.99 16.46
C ASP A 128 27.89 -6.14 15.84
N THR A 129 28.29 -4.95 15.38
CA THR A 129 27.39 -3.92 14.87
C THR A 129 26.97 -4.26 13.43
N PRO A 130 25.66 -4.42 13.17
CA PRO A 130 25.18 -4.65 11.81
C PRO A 130 25.55 -3.48 10.89
N SER A 131 26.08 -3.80 9.71
CA SER A 131 26.36 -2.79 8.69
C SER A 131 25.06 -2.26 8.10
N LEU A 132 24.90 -0.94 8.08
CA LEU A 132 23.78 -0.28 7.40
C LEU A 132 24.10 -0.16 5.91
N GLU A 133 23.21 -0.69 5.08
CA GLU A 133 23.28 -0.54 3.62
C GLU A 133 22.78 0.86 3.24
N TYR A 134 23.68 1.84 3.28
CA TYR A 134 23.41 3.19 2.78
C TYR A 134 24.58 3.70 1.93
N SER A 135 24.27 4.54 0.95
CA SER A 135 25.29 5.18 0.12
C SER A 135 25.84 6.42 0.81
N SER A 136 27.09 6.37 1.25
CA SER A 136 27.74 7.52 1.89
C SER A 136 27.79 8.73 0.96
N GLY A 137 27.66 9.93 1.55
CA GLY A 137 27.63 11.20 0.80
C GLY A 137 26.35 11.45 0.00
N THR A 138 25.35 10.57 0.10
CA THR A 138 24.04 10.77 -0.53
C THR A 138 23.03 11.38 0.45
N ARG A 139 21.99 12.00 -0.10
CA ARG A 139 20.88 12.56 0.66
C ARG A 139 19.57 12.34 -0.09
N GLY A 140 18.48 12.11 0.64
CA GLY A 140 17.16 11.83 0.09
C GLY A 140 16.09 12.02 1.15
N ILE A 141 14.85 11.81 0.74
CA ILE A 141 13.68 11.81 1.63
C ILE A 141 13.17 10.39 1.72
N VAL A 142 12.86 9.93 2.93
CA VAL A 142 12.27 8.62 3.17
C VAL A 142 10.85 8.82 3.69
N THR A 143 9.90 8.08 3.14
CA THR A 143 8.51 8.08 3.58
C THR A 143 7.93 6.68 3.54
N THR A 144 6.95 6.41 4.38
CA THR A 144 6.12 5.20 4.32
C THR A 144 4.77 5.59 3.70
N ALA A 145 4.30 4.83 2.72
CA ALA A 145 2.96 5.01 2.15
C ALA A 145 2.64 3.83 1.24
N GLY A 146 1.46 3.25 1.40
CA GLY A 146 0.94 2.16 0.58
C GLY A 146 -0.57 2.25 0.46
N GLY A 147 -1.15 1.51 -0.48
CA GLY A 147 -2.60 1.39 -0.66
C GLY A 147 -3.35 2.73 -0.69
N SER A 148 -4.24 2.95 0.29
CA SER A 148 -5.12 4.13 0.36
C SER A 148 -4.39 5.46 0.57
N TYR A 149 -3.12 5.43 1.00
CA TYR A 149 -2.32 6.63 1.24
C TYR A 149 -1.58 7.14 0.00
N PHE A 150 -1.53 6.37 -1.10
CA PHE A 150 -0.86 6.79 -2.32
C PHE A 150 -1.37 8.09 -2.94
N PRO A 151 -2.67 8.39 -2.98
CA PRO A 151 -3.14 9.68 -3.50
C PRO A 151 -2.59 10.87 -2.70
N VAL A 152 -2.53 10.73 -1.37
CA VAL A 152 -1.95 11.77 -0.50
C VAL A 152 -0.46 11.92 -0.78
N LEU A 153 0.28 10.81 -0.84
CA LEU A 153 1.70 10.79 -1.17
C LEU A 153 1.98 11.44 -2.53
N LEU A 154 1.17 11.14 -3.55
CA LEU A 154 1.33 11.71 -4.89
C LEU A 154 1.20 13.23 -4.86
N VAL A 155 0.18 13.76 -4.15
CA VAL A 155 0.03 15.21 -3.97
C VAL A 155 1.23 15.80 -3.24
N SER A 156 1.70 15.15 -2.16
CA SER A 156 2.90 15.59 -1.43
C SER A 156 4.15 15.62 -2.32
N LEU A 157 4.35 14.61 -3.17
CA LEU A 157 5.47 14.56 -4.13
C LEU A 157 5.36 15.66 -5.19
N LEU A 158 4.16 15.90 -5.73
CA LEU A 158 3.95 16.98 -6.69
C LEU A 158 4.26 18.35 -6.08
N MET A 159 3.81 18.60 -4.85
CA MET A 159 4.12 19.84 -4.14
C MET A 159 5.62 19.95 -3.81
N LEU A 160 6.25 18.84 -3.44
CA LEU A 160 7.69 18.78 -3.21
C LEU A 160 8.48 19.15 -4.48
N ARG A 161 8.06 18.67 -5.65
CA ARG A 161 8.69 19.05 -6.93
C ARG A 161 8.35 20.48 -7.33
N HIS A 162 7.14 20.94 -7.06
CA HIS A 162 6.71 22.31 -7.34
C HIS A 162 7.52 23.34 -6.55
N THR A 163 7.90 23.04 -5.31
CA THR A 163 8.77 23.90 -4.48
C THR A 163 10.25 23.86 -4.87
N GLY A 164 10.61 23.08 -5.91
CA GLY A 164 11.97 23.03 -6.46
C GLY A 164 12.89 21.97 -5.84
N SER A 165 12.38 21.11 -4.94
CA SER A 165 13.20 20.01 -4.41
C SER A 165 13.49 18.98 -5.50
N GLN A 166 14.77 18.63 -5.65
CA GLN A 166 15.25 17.57 -6.55
C GLN A 166 15.75 16.34 -5.81
N LEU A 167 15.56 16.28 -4.48
CA LEU A 167 16.00 15.13 -3.67
C LEU A 167 15.29 13.85 -4.10
N PRO A 168 15.98 12.71 -4.19
CA PRO A 168 15.33 11.43 -4.42
C PRO A 168 14.44 11.06 -3.24
N VAL A 169 13.31 10.40 -3.51
CA VAL A 169 12.39 9.92 -2.49
C VAL A 169 12.31 8.41 -2.49
N GLU A 170 12.44 7.79 -1.32
CA GLU A 170 12.25 6.36 -1.12
C GLU A 170 10.96 6.12 -0.36
N ILE A 171 10.08 5.33 -0.97
CA ILE A 171 8.76 5.01 -0.46
C ILE A 171 8.80 3.57 0.04
N PHE A 172 8.78 3.39 1.35
CA PHE A 172 8.73 2.06 1.95
C PHE A 172 7.29 1.56 2.02
N LEU A 173 7.07 0.38 1.44
CA LEU A 173 5.81 -0.38 1.47
C LEU A 173 5.94 -1.48 2.52
N GLN A 174 4.87 -1.77 3.25
CA GLN A 174 4.85 -2.82 4.26
C GLN A 174 5.04 -4.20 3.61
N ASP A 175 4.28 -4.45 2.55
CA ASP A 175 4.28 -5.71 1.81
C ASP A 175 4.04 -5.49 0.32
N ASP A 176 4.06 -6.60 -0.42
CA ASP A 176 3.88 -6.60 -1.85
C ASP A 176 2.41 -6.38 -2.26
N ASP A 177 1.45 -6.50 -1.33
CA ASP A 177 0.02 -6.24 -1.61
C ASP A 177 -0.25 -4.73 -1.69
N GLU A 178 0.55 -3.91 -1.00
CA GLU A 178 0.54 -2.46 -1.16
C GLU A 178 1.21 -1.97 -2.46
N TYR A 179 1.86 -2.85 -3.22
CA TYR A 179 2.58 -2.46 -4.43
C TYR A 179 1.61 -2.17 -5.59
N GLU A 180 1.62 -0.94 -6.08
CA GLU A 180 0.81 -0.51 -7.23
C GLU A 180 1.69 -0.28 -8.46
N PRO A 181 1.72 -1.18 -9.46
CA PRO A 181 2.67 -1.13 -10.58
C PRO A 181 2.62 0.18 -11.37
N LEU A 182 1.41 0.72 -11.61
CA LEU A 182 1.26 1.98 -12.31
C LEU A 182 1.96 3.13 -11.57
N LEU A 183 1.85 3.15 -10.24
CA LEU A 183 2.45 4.19 -9.43
C LEU A 183 3.96 3.98 -9.28
N CYS A 184 4.37 2.79 -8.86
CA CYS A 184 5.75 2.48 -8.53
C CYS A 184 6.69 2.39 -9.74
N GLU A 185 6.20 1.95 -10.91
CA GLU A 185 7.05 1.77 -12.10
C GLU A 185 6.93 2.93 -13.09
N SER A 186 5.81 3.68 -13.09
CA SER A 186 5.56 4.71 -14.11
C SER A 186 5.42 6.12 -13.57
N VAL A 187 4.66 6.33 -12.49
CA VAL A 187 4.37 7.69 -11.99
C VAL A 187 5.47 8.19 -11.06
N PHE A 188 5.80 7.45 -10.01
CA PHE A 188 6.79 7.85 -9.01
C PHE A 188 8.21 7.98 -9.56
N PRO A 189 8.69 7.13 -10.48
CA PRO A 189 10.03 7.31 -11.07
C PRO A 189 10.17 8.63 -11.83
N LYS A 190 9.10 9.12 -12.48
CA LYS A 190 9.08 10.44 -13.14
C LYS A 190 9.16 11.60 -12.15
N LEU A 191 8.78 11.35 -10.90
CA LEU A 191 8.88 12.29 -9.79
C LEU A 191 10.16 12.03 -8.96
N ASN A 192 11.18 11.35 -9.51
CA ASN A 192 12.41 10.97 -8.81
C ASN A 192 12.13 10.31 -7.45
N ALA A 193 11.19 9.36 -7.46
CA ALA A 193 10.79 8.56 -6.32
C ALA A 193 10.76 7.06 -6.68
N ARG A 194 11.07 6.19 -5.72
CA ARG A 194 11.06 4.73 -5.91
C ARG A 194 10.35 4.03 -4.76
N CYS A 195 9.63 2.95 -5.08
CA CYS A 195 9.03 2.07 -4.08
C CYS A 195 10.02 0.99 -3.63
N ILE A 196 10.01 0.66 -2.35
CA ILE A 196 10.83 -0.39 -1.72
C ILE A 196 9.91 -1.22 -0.82
N SER A 197 9.73 -2.51 -1.14
CA SER A 197 8.97 -3.43 -0.28
C SER A 197 9.83 -3.90 0.89
N LEU A 198 9.30 -3.78 2.12
CA LEU A 198 9.96 -4.25 3.34
C LEU A 198 9.90 -5.77 3.50
N SER A 199 8.88 -6.42 2.93
CA SER A 199 8.65 -7.87 3.09
C SER A 199 9.84 -8.73 2.63
N PRO A 200 10.44 -8.51 1.44
CA PRO A 200 11.67 -9.19 1.03
C PRO A 200 12.87 -8.92 1.95
N LEU A 201 12.97 -7.72 2.52
CA LEU A 201 14.07 -7.34 3.41
C LEU A 201 13.97 -8.06 4.77
N LEU A 202 12.77 -8.15 5.33
CA LEU A 202 12.52 -8.83 6.61
C LEU A 202 12.58 -10.36 6.49
N SER A 203 12.10 -10.91 5.39
CA SER A 203 12.16 -12.35 5.10
C SER A 203 13.57 -12.87 4.80
N SER A 204 14.54 -11.97 4.60
CA SER A 204 15.94 -12.36 4.49
C SER A 204 16.42 -13.12 5.73
N SER A 205 15.98 -12.72 6.93
CA SER A 205 16.43 -13.37 8.17
C SER A 205 15.72 -14.68 8.48
N ASN A 206 16.37 -15.57 9.25
CA ASN A 206 15.77 -16.81 9.73
C ASN A 206 14.74 -16.62 10.86
N LYS A 207 14.46 -15.36 11.24
CA LYS A 207 13.46 -14.98 12.24
C LYS A 207 12.38 -14.17 11.53
N ARG A 208 11.17 -14.72 11.46
CA ARG A 208 10.03 -14.03 10.85
C ARG A 208 9.49 -13.00 11.83
N PHE A 209 9.49 -11.74 11.42
CA PHE A 209 8.72 -10.67 12.06
C PHE A 209 7.48 -10.45 11.21
N GLU A 210 6.31 -10.59 11.81
CA GLU A 210 5.06 -10.18 11.18
C GLU A 210 4.90 -8.69 11.44
N VAL A 211 4.99 -7.88 10.39
CA VAL A 211 4.61 -6.47 10.45
C VAL A 211 3.08 -6.48 10.39
N GLY A 212 2.45 -6.53 11.56
CA GLY A 212 0.99 -6.40 11.68
C GLY A 212 0.59 -4.93 11.67
N GLY A 213 -0.32 -4.57 10.77
CA GLY A 213 -1.05 -3.30 10.80
C GLY A 213 -2.27 -3.37 11.71
#